data_AF-A0A655QT03-F1
#
_entry.id   AF-A0A655QT03-F1
#
_cell.length_a   1.000
_cell.length_b   1.000
_cell.length_c   1.000
_cell.angle_alpha   90.00
_cell.angle_beta   90.00
_cell.angle_gamma   90.00
#
_symmetry.space_group_name_H-M   'P 1'
#
loop_
_entity.id
_entity.type
_entity.pdbx_description
1 polymer ?
#
loop_
_entity_poly.entity_id
_entity_poly.type
_entity_poly.pdbx_seq_one_letter_code
_entity_poly.pdbx_strand_id
1 'polypeptide(L)' 'MHSGIEKVAPALHIDANYSQLLKAAQEAGVEVLCYKASLSKHEIRMVSEVKFAYQVTKN' A
#
# COMPACT_ATOMS: atom_id res chain seq x y z
N MET A 1 10.57 -4.23 -12.02
CA MET A 1 10.07 -5.51 -11.46
C MET A 1 9.64 -5.25 -10.01
N HIS A 2 8.39 -5.54 -9.65
CA HIS A 2 7.78 -5.16 -8.34
C HIS A 2 7.80 -6.28 -7.28
N SER A 3 8.45 -7.40 -7.56
CA SER A 3 8.54 -8.54 -6.63
C SER A 3 9.44 -8.30 -5.41
N GLY A 4 10.15 -7.17 -5.33
CA GLY A 4 10.96 -6.79 -4.16
C GLY A 4 10.23 -5.88 -3.15
N ILE A 5 8.93 -5.64 -3.32
CA ILE A 5 8.17 -4.76 -2.40
C ILE A 5 7.84 -5.52 -1.12
N GLU A 6 8.34 -5.01 0.01
CA GLU A 6 8.12 -5.56 1.35
C GLU A 6 7.31 -4.63 2.28
N LYS A 7 7.07 -3.39 1.82
CA LYS A 7 6.24 -2.39 2.49
C LYS A 7 5.68 -1.44 1.45
N VAL A 8 4.47 -0.96 1.66
CA VAL A 8 3.80 0.02 0.81
C VAL A 8 3.30 1.21 1.64
N ALA A 9 3.19 2.36 1.00
CA ALA A 9 2.71 3.60 1.59
C ALA A 9 2.06 4.45 0.48
N PRO A 10 1.15 5.38 0.82
CA PRO A 10 0.69 6.38 -0.13
C PRO A 10 1.88 7.19 -0.67
N ALA A 11 1.86 7.46 -1.97
CA ALA A 11 2.91 8.23 -2.63
C ALA A 11 2.65 9.74 -2.47
N LEU A 12 2.85 10.27 -1.26
CA LEU A 12 2.55 11.67 -0.91
C LEU A 12 3.11 12.70 -1.89
N HIS A 13 4.34 12.52 -2.36
CA HIS A 13 5.00 13.44 -3.28
C HIS A 13 4.41 13.44 -4.70
N ILE A 14 3.68 12.38 -5.06
CA ILE A 14 3.01 12.26 -6.35
C ILE A 14 1.58 12.80 -6.25
N ASP A 15 0.87 12.40 -5.17
CA ASP A 15 -0.49 12.86 -4.91
C ASP A 15 -0.73 13.04 -3.41
N ALA A 16 -0.68 14.32 -2.99
CA ALA A 16 -0.92 14.70 -1.60
C ALA A 16 -2.39 14.55 -1.21
N ASN A 17 -3.32 14.83 -2.13
CA ASN A 17 -4.75 14.80 -1.85
C ASN A 17 -5.21 13.35 -1.62
N TYR A 18 -4.81 12.42 -2.48
CA TYR A 18 -5.10 11.00 -2.30
C TYR A 18 -4.53 10.46 -0.98
N SER A 19 -3.32 10.88 -0.61
CA SER A 19 -2.70 10.47 0.66
C SER A 19 -3.48 10.96 1.88
N GLN A 20 -4.00 12.18 1.85
CA GLN A 20 -4.86 12.73 2.91
C GLN A 20 -6.21 12.01 2.98
N LEU A 21 -6.85 11.78 1.83
CA LEU A 21 -8.14 11.09 1.76
C LEU A 21 -8.05 9.64 2.23
N LEU A 22 -6.99 8.91 1.86
CA LEU A 22 -6.77 7.54 2.32
C LEU A 22 -6.55 7.49 3.84
N LYS A 23 -5.88 8.50 4.42
CA LYS A 23 -5.77 8.63 5.87
C LYS A 23 -7.14 8.85 6.52
N ALA A 24 -7.93 9.79 6.02
CA ALA A 24 -9.27 10.08 6.54
C ALA A 24 -10.20 8.86 6.43
N ALA A 25 -10.11 8.10 5.34
CA ALA A 25 -10.88 6.88 5.15
C ALA A 25 -10.57 5.82 6.24
N GLN A 26 -9.28 5.60 6.54
CA GLN A 26 -8.89 4.68 7.61
C GLN A 26 -9.34 5.17 9.00
N GLU A 27 -9.24 6.47 9.28
CA GLU A 27 -9.77 7.07 10.52
C GLU A 27 -11.29 6.92 10.64
N ALA A 28 -12.01 6.87 9.51
CA ALA A 28 -13.44 6.55 9.45
C ALA A 28 -13.75 5.05 9.53
N GLY A 29 -12.75 4.19 9.71
CA GLY A 29 -12.92 2.74 9.89
C GLY A 29 -12.77 1.91 8.62
N VAL A 30 -12.30 2.49 7.51
CA VAL A 30 -12.02 1.71 6.29
C VAL A 30 -10.75 0.88 6.46
N GLU A 31 -10.84 -0.42 6.22
CA GLU A 31 -9.69 -1.32 6.25
C GLU A 31 -8.84 -1.20 4.97
N VAL A 32 -7.52 -1.25 5.12
CA VAL A 32 -6.57 -1.25 4.00
C VAL A 32 -5.77 -2.53 4.01
N LEU A 33 -6.00 -3.35 2.98
CA LEU A 33 -5.31 -4.61 2.76
C LEU A 33 -4.24 -4.44 1.68
N CYS A 34 -3.07 -5.01 1.92
CA CYS A 34 -1.93 -4.93 1.01
C CYS A 34 -1.37 -6.34 0.82
N TYR A 35 -1.42 -6.86 -0.40
CA TYR A 35 -0.93 -8.20 -0.73
C TYR A 35 0.07 -8.16 -1.87
N LYS A 36 1.12 -8.95 -1.73
CA LYS A 36 2.10 -9.22 -2.78
C LYS A 36 1.52 -10.23 -3.76
N ALA A 37 1.77 -10.02 -5.04
CA ALA A 37 1.46 -10.98 -6.09
C ALA A 37 2.73 -11.72 -6.54
N SER A 38 2.61 -13.03 -6.72
CA SER A 38 3.54 -13.83 -7.52
C SER A 38 3.03 -13.88 -8.95
N LEU A 39 3.92 -13.67 -9.92
CA LEU A 39 3.61 -13.63 -11.35
C LEU A 39 4.39 -14.73 -12.07
N SER A 40 3.69 -15.47 -12.92
CA SER A 40 4.28 -16.44 -13.84
C SER A 40 3.65 -16.30 -15.23
N LYS A 41 4.14 -17.08 -16.21
CA LYS A 41 3.54 -17.11 -17.55
C LYS A 41 2.12 -17.69 -17.57
N HIS A 42 1.70 -18.37 -16.51
CA HIS A 42 0.45 -19.13 -16.46
C HIS A 42 -0.56 -18.54 -15.48
N GLU A 43 -0.10 -17.89 -14.40
CA GLU A 43 -0.98 -17.33 -13.38
C GLU A 43 -0.39 -16.09 -12.68
N ILE A 44 -1.29 -15.35 -12.05
CA ILE A 44 -1.01 -14.31 -11.06
C ILE A 44 -1.74 -14.69 -9.77
N ARG A 45 -1.03 -14.70 -8.65
CA ARG A 45 -1.58 -15.15 -7.35
C ARG A 45 -1.17 -14.21 -6.23
N MET A 46 -2.10 -13.86 -5.34
CA MET A 46 -1.76 -13.19 -4.08
C MET A 46 -1.10 -14.21 -3.14
N VAL A 47 0.09 -13.89 -2.63
CA VAL A 47 0.90 -14.87 -1.88
C VAL A 47 1.16 -14.49 -0.43
N SER A 48 1.24 -13.21 -0.11
CA SER A 48 1.52 -12.78 1.26
C SER A 48 1.04 -11.36 1.50
N GLU A 49 0.68 -11.07 2.74
CA GLU A 49 0.45 -9.71 3.20
C GLU A 49 1.74 -8.90 3.16
N VAL A 50 1.60 -7.59 2.96
CA VAL A 50 2.67 -6.62 2.92
C VAL A 50 2.31 -5.49 3.87
N LYS A 51 3.29 -5.00 4.63
CA LYS A 51 3.04 -3.93 5.59
C LYS A 51 2.58 -2.65 4.88
N PHE A 52 1.39 -2.17 5.22
CA PHE A 52 1.00 -0.80 4.90
C PHE A 52 1.60 0.14 5.95
N ALA A 53 2.24 1.21 5.50
CA ALA A 53 2.83 2.19 6.40
C ALA A 53 2.37 3.60 6.05
N TYR A 54 1.93 4.30 7.07
CA TYR A 54 1.83 5.75 6.98
C TYR A 54 3.22 6.37 6.94
N GLN A 55 3.36 7.44 6.17
CA GLN A 55 4.48 8.34 6.33
C GLN A 55 4.33 8.97 7.71
N VAL A 56 5.18 8.58 8.65
CA VAL A 56 5.35 9.33 9.90
C VAL A 56 5.91 10.67 9.47
N THR A 57 5.11 11.74 9.54
CA THR A 57 5.64 13.10 9.57
C THR A 57 6.62 13.14 10.74
N LYS A 58 7.92 13.10 10.44
CA LYS A 58 8.94 13.52 11.39
C LYS A 58 8.68 15.00 11.62
N ASN A 59 8.17 15.32 12.80
CA ASN A 59 8.24 16.68 13.34
C ASN A 59 9.71 17.08 13.51
#